data_AF-A0AAW5MT63-F1
#
_entry.id   AF-A0AAW5MT63-F1
#
_cell.length_a   1.000
_cell.length_b   1.000
_cell.length_c   1.000
_cell.angle_alpha   90.00
_cell.angle_beta   90.00
_cell.angle_gamma   90.00
#
_symmetry.space_group_name_H-M   'P 1'
#
loop_
_entity.id
_entity.type
_entity.pdbx_description
1 polymer ?
#
loop_
_entity_poly.entity_id
_entity_poly.type
_entity_poly.pdbx_seq_one_letter_code
_entity_poly.pdbx_strand_id
1 'polypeptide(L)'
;FDSPATVNTRVVDSCIRYADELIDAHLRGRYILPLAEIPTVLRDIAITLVRYRLYARRPEGDLPDTVKDDHKEALRQLRELRDNR
;
A
#
# COMPACT_ATOMS: atom_id res chain seq x y z
N PHE A 1 26.93 18.21 8.84
CA PHE A 1 25.62 17.53 8.79
C PHE A 1 25.41 17.11 7.36
N ASP A 2 25.25 15.80 7.12
CA ASP A 2 24.99 15.27 5.78
C ASP A 2 23.69 15.89 5.27
N SER A 3 23.69 16.44 4.05
CA SER A 3 22.46 16.96 3.46
C SER A 3 21.45 15.83 3.34
N PRO A 4 20.15 16.06 3.61
CA PRO A 4 19.15 15.01 3.47
C PRO A 4 19.21 14.47 2.03
N ALA A 5 19.42 13.17 1.91
CA ALA A 5 19.45 12.53 0.60
C ALA A 5 18.15 12.84 -0.15
N THR A 6 18.27 13.33 -1.38
CA THR A 6 17.12 13.63 -2.24
C THR A 6 16.27 12.37 -2.41
N VAL A 7 14.99 12.46 -2.06
CA VAL A 7 14.05 11.34 -2.23
C VAL A 7 13.96 10.97 -3.71
N ASN A 8 14.13 9.68 -4.01
CA ASN A 8 13.91 9.18 -5.37
C ASN A 8 12.40 9.07 -5.63
N THR A 9 11.82 10.06 -6.29
CA THR A 9 10.37 10.13 -6.57
C THR A 9 9.88 8.98 -7.45
N ARG A 10 10.65 8.56 -8.47
CA ARG A 10 10.29 7.41 -9.34
C ARG A 10 10.07 6.13 -8.54
N VAL A 11 10.85 5.96 -7.48
CA VAL A 11 10.74 4.83 -6.55
C VAL A 11 9.43 4.91 -5.78
N VAL A 12 9.12 6.08 -5.22
CA VAL A 12 7.88 6.32 -4.49
C VAL A 12 6.66 6.14 -5.40
N ASP A 13 6.68 6.71 -6.60
CA ASP A 13 5.61 6.61 -7.59
C ASP A 13 5.36 5.14 -8.00
N SER A 14 6.42 4.34 -8.13
CA SER A 14 6.27 2.90 -8.42
C SER A 14 5.62 2.13 -7.27
N CYS A 15 5.87 2.54 -6.02
CA CYS A 15 5.25 1.94 -4.85
C CYS A 15 3.78 2.36 -4.70
N ILE A 16 3.45 3.62 -5.01
CA ILE A 16 2.08 4.13 -5.04
C ILE A 16 1.27 3.36 -6.08
N ARG A 17 1.79 3.25 -7.31
CA ARG A 17 1.13 2.50 -8.38
C ARG A 17 0.86 1.04 -8.00
N TYR A 18 1.82 0.39 -7.34
CA TYR A 18 1.62 -0.96 -6.82
C TYR A 18 0.45 -1.04 -5.82
N ALA A 19 0.33 -0.08 -4.91
CA ALA A 19 -0.76 -0.03 -3.95
C ALA A 19 -2.11 0.21 -4.64
N ASP A 20 -2.17 1.16 -5.57
CA ASP A 20 -3.38 1.49 -6.34
C ASP A 20 -3.87 0.28 -7.14
N GLU A 21 -2.98 -0.37 -7.89
CA GLU A 21 -3.32 -1.55 -8.70
C GLU A 21 -3.86 -2.70 -7.84
N LEU A 22 -3.28 -2.90 -6.66
CA LEU A 22 -3.69 -3.94 -5.73
C LEU A 22 -5.07 -3.63 -5.11
N ILE A 23 -5.28 -2.40 -4.66
CA ILE A 23 -6.57 -1.95 -4.12
C ILE A 23 -7.64 -2.09 -5.20
N ASP A 24 -7.39 -1.55 -6.40
CA ASP A 24 -8.32 -1.63 -7.53
C ASP A 24 -8.66 -3.08 -7.87
N ALA A 25 -7.67 -3.99 -7.89
CA ALA A 25 -7.92 -5.41 -8.17
C ALA A 25 -8.87 -6.04 -7.15
N HIS A 26 -8.77 -5.67 -5.86
CA HIS A 26 -9.70 -6.13 -4.83
C HIS A 26 -11.09 -5.51 -4.96
N LEU A 27 -11.19 -4.26 -5.39
CA LEU A 27 -12.46 -3.53 -5.51
C LEU A 27 -13.23 -3.83 -6.80
N ARG A 28 -12.56 -4.09 -7.94
CA ARG A 28 -13.20 -4.35 -9.25
C ARG A 28 -14.23 -5.48 -9.24
N GLY A 29 -14.12 -6.42 -8.31
CA GLY A 29 -15.11 -7.49 -8.16
C GLY A 29 -16.48 -7.02 -7.70
N ARG A 30 -16.59 -5.81 -7.13
CA ARG A 30 -17.81 -5.31 -6.47
C ARG A 30 -18.15 -3.85 -6.77
N TYR A 31 -17.14 -3.01 -7.02
CA TYR A 31 -17.28 -1.58 -7.22
C TYR A 31 -16.96 -1.18 -8.66
N ILE A 32 -17.68 -0.18 -9.16
CA ILE A 32 -17.30 0.51 -10.40
C ILE A 32 -16.17 1.48 -10.07
N LEU A 33 -15.08 1.40 -10.83
CA LEU A 33 -13.92 2.27 -10.69
C LEU A 33 -13.88 3.29 -11.83
N PRO A 34 -13.41 4.54 -11.59
CA PRO A 34 -12.92 5.05 -10.30
C PRO A 34 -14.05 5.25 -9.28
N LEU A 35 -13.72 5.14 -7.98
CA LEU A 35 -14.68 5.44 -6.91
C LEU A 35 -15.05 6.93 -6.94
N ALA A 36 -16.33 7.25 -6.71
CA ALA A 36 -16.80 8.63 -6.63
C ALA A 36 -16.27 9.36 -5.38
N GLU A 37 -16.17 8.64 -4.26
CA GLU A 37 -15.56 9.11 -3.02
C GLU A 37 -14.61 8.04 -2.51
N ILE A 38 -13.45 8.46 -2.00
CA ILE A 38 -12.42 7.54 -1.48
C ILE A 38 -12.54 7.50 0.05
N PRO A 39 -12.99 6.38 0.66
CA PRO A 39 -13.02 6.23 2.10
C PRO A 39 -11.64 6.40 2.73
N THR A 40 -11.57 6.99 3.92
CA THR A 40 -10.31 7.20 4.65
C THR A 40 -9.55 5.90 4.91
N VAL A 41 -10.27 4.79 5.15
CA VAL A 41 -9.67 3.47 5.33
C VAL A 41 -8.86 3.01 4.11
N LEU A 42 -9.29 3.32 2.87
CA LEU A 42 -8.52 2.98 1.67
C LEU A 42 -7.22 3.77 1.59
N ARG A 43 -7.21 5.01 2.05
CA ARG A 43 -6.00 5.84 2.11
C ARG A 43 -5.00 5.26 3.10
N ASP A 44 -5.45 4.82 4.27
CA ASP A 44 -4.56 4.24 5.29
C ASP A 44 -4.00 2.88 4.85
N ILE A 45 -4.82 2.08 4.17
CA ILE A 45 -4.38 0.85 3.48
C ILE A 45 -3.32 1.17 2.42
N ALA A 46 -3.56 2.15 1.55
CA ALA A 46 -2.61 2.54 0.50
C ALA A 46 -1.25 2.95 1.10
N ILE A 47 -1.24 3.77 2.15
CA ILE A 47 0.00 4.16 2.85
C ILE A 47 0.74 2.93 3.39
N THR A 48 0.02 1.99 3.98
CA THR A 48 0.59 0.75 4.54
C THR A 48 1.24 -0.12 3.45
N LEU A 49 0.55 -0.30 2.32
CA LEU A 49 1.08 -1.03 1.17
C LEU A 49 2.32 -0.36 0.58
N VAL A 50 2.31 0.98 0.45
CA VAL A 50 3.47 1.76 -0.01
C VAL A 50 4.65 1.60 0.94
N ARG A 51 4.43 1.73 2.26
CA ARG A 51 5.46 1.55 3.28
C ARG A 51 6.08 0.16 3.19
N TYR A 52 5.27 -0.89 3.12
CA TYR A 52 5.75 -2.26 2.95
C TYR A 52 6.61 -2.39 1.69
N ARG A 53 6.13 -1.88 0.55
CA ARG A 53 6.85 -1.96 -0.73
C ARG A 53 8.19 -1.21 -0.68
N LEU A 54 8.28 -0.09 0.02
CA LEU A 54 9.53 0.64 0.22
C LEU A 54 10.54 -0.14 1.06
N TYR A 55 10.11 -0.77 2.16
CA TYR A 55 11.00 -1.60 2.97
C TYR A 55 11.44 -2.86 2.26
N ALA A 56 10.53 -3.54 1.55
CA ALA A 56 10.80 -4.78 0.82
C ALA A 56 11.86 -4.63 -0.29
N ARG A 57 12.21 -3.40 -0.67
CA ARG A 57 13.25 -3.10 -1.65
C ARG A 57 14.66 -3.08 -1.07
N ARG A 58 14.82 -3.09 0.26
CA ARG A 58 16.15 -3.06 0.90
C ARG A 58 16.78 -4.45 0.77
N PRO A 59 17.87 -4.63 0.03
CA PRO A 59 18.49 -5.94 -0.17
C PRO A 59 19.20 -6.46 1.08
N GLU A 60 19.69 -5.56 1.94
CA GLU A 60 20.56 -5.89 3.08
C GLU A 60 19.88 -5.68 4.45
N GLY A 61 18.61 -5.27 4.47
CA GLY A 61 17.90 -4.95 5.70
C GLY A 61 16.74 -5.91 5.95
N ASP A 62 16.70 -6.50 7.14
CA ASP A 62 15.52 -7.26 7.57
C ASP A 62 14.29 -6.34 7.55
N LEU A 63 13.25 -6.83 6.89
CA LEU A 63 11.94 -6.18 6.90
C LEU A 63 11.38 -6.27 8.33
N PRO A 64 11.14 -5.15 9.03
CA PRO A 64 10.65 -5.19 10.41
C PRO A 64 9.33 -5.94 10.50
N ASP A 65 9.15 -6.73 11.56
CA ASP A 65 7.97 -7.58 11.69
C ASP A 65 6.68 -6.76 11.78
N THR A 66 6.71 -5.59 12.39
CA THR A 66 5.59 -4.64 12.38
C THR A 66 5.17 -4.24 10.97
N VAL A 67 6.12 -4.00 10.07
CA VAL A 67 5.82 -3.65 8.66
C VAL A 67 5.22 -4.86 7.92
N LYS A 68 5.67 -6.08 8.22
CA LYS A 68 5.07 -7.31 7.66
C LYS A 68 3.65 -7.50 8.16
N ASP A 69 3.42 -7.31 9.45
CA ASP A 69 2.14 -7.58 10.07
C ASP A 69 1.09 -6.52 9.69
N ASP A 70 1.47 -5.24 9.65
CA ASP A 70 0.66 -4.15 9.09
C ASP A 70 0.24 -4.47 7.64
N HIS A 71 1.18 -4.96 6.82
CA HIS A 71 0.89 -5.36 5.44
C HIS A 71 -0.10 -6.54 5.36
N LYS A 72 0.10 -7.59 6.17
CA LYS A 72 -0.83 -8.72 6.21
C LYS A 72 -2.23 -8.27 6.61
N GLU A 73 -2.32 -7.37 7.58
CA GLU A 73 -3.56 -6.80 8.08
C GLU A 73 -4.26 -5.94 7.01
N ALA A 74 -3.53 -5.08 6.30
CA ALA A 74 -4.06 -4.31 5.18
C ALA A 74 -4.62 -5.22 4.07
N LEU A 75 -3.92 -6.32 3.74
CA LEU A 75 -4.43 -7.31 2.79
C LEU A 75 -5.67 -8.04 3.31
N ARG A 76 -5.79 -8.27 4.62
CA ARG A 76 -6.99 -8.85 5.25
C ARG A 76 -8.17 -7.90 5.10
N GLN A 77 -8.00 -6.62 5.44
CA GLN A 77 -9.03 -5.59 5.31
C GLN A 77 -9.50 -5.45 3.85
N LEU A 78 -8.60 -5.48 2.86
CA LEU A 78 -9.00 -5.47 1.45
C LEU A 78 -9.85 -6.67 1.03
N ARG A 79 -9.55 -7.86 1.55
CA ARG A 79 -10.39 -9.05 1.33
C ARG A 79 -11.75 -8.91 1.99
N GLU A 80 -11.80 -8.35 3.19
CA GLU A 80 -13.07 -8.13 3.92
C GLU A 80 -13.95 -7.09 3.24
N LEU A 81 -13.37 -6.00 2.73
CA LEU A 81 -14.08 -5.02 1.92
C LEU A 81 -14.66 -5.62 0.64
N ARG A 82 -13.95 -6.57 0.02
CA ARG A 82 -14.46 -7.33 -1.13
C ARG A 82 -15.60 -8.26 -0.73
N ASP A 83 -15.48 -8.94 0.40
CA ASP A 83 -16.36 -10.02 0.84
C ASP A 83 -17.55 -9.53 1.70
N ASN A 84 -17.58 -8.24 2.07
CA ASN A 84 -18.65 -7.54 2.78
C ASN A 84 -18.96 -8.15 4.17
N ARG A 85 -17.90 -8.50 4.94
CA ARG A 85 -17.97 -8.97 6.34
C ARG A 85 -17.32 -7.98 7.29
#